data_AF-W6T813-F1
#
_entry.id   AF-W6T813-F1
#
_cell.length_a   1.000
_cell.length_b   1.000
_cell.length_c   1.000
_cell.angle_alpha   90.00
_cell.angle_beta   90.00
_cell.angle_gamma   90.00
#
_symmetry.space_group_name_H-M   'P 1'
#
loop_
_entity.id
_entity.type
_entity.pdbx_description
1 polymer ?
#
loop_
_entity_poly.entity_id
_entity_poly.type
_entity_poly.pdbx_seq_one_letter_code
_entity_poly.pdbx_strand_id
1 'polypeptide(L)'
;MTTVISWQQTVSNFTNIYNLNQAHQQVVQIKQGLTTNKVRFSIANDFGNEALIIERLTVQIFGQDLVTVVPIAGNAHFGIPAHQRVWSDWVTLAIHAGDWLTLRLESQADSPQSLMQTKDQSMIKLVDERTERFFGVNAIEIKRDLPAKQLLFFGDSLTNQGYYSAALSDLWQTKFPDRWGLINAGVSGNRLLRDANTNSVWGSSFGPAGVGRLARILAQQPVDALIFMEGLNDLLHPGTTAPAAELPTATALIDGLRKVESLAADAGVPLLRLTITPFKTAVVDGRDAWTPQKERLRQMVNDYLKGFSTTIDLAGYVADPQDSAVLATPFDCGDHIHFSAEGGQRIAEFIAGQLW
;
A
#
# COMPACT_ATOMS: atom_id res chain seq x y z
N MET A 1 -21.46 14.98 -12.73
CA MET A 1 -20.30 15.12 -11.84
C MET A 1 -20.35 14.13 -10.68
N THR A 2 -19.47 13.13 -10.72
CA THR A 2 -19.23 12.16 -9.65
C THR A 2 -17.91 12.46 -8.95
N THR A 3 -17.83 12.02 -7.70
CA THR A 3 -16.62 12.12 -6.88
C THR A 3 -15.90 10.78 -6.87
N VAL A 4 -14.58 10.79 -7.02
CA VAL A 4 -13.78 9.56 -7.10
C VAL A 4 -12.39 9.77 -6.49
N ILE A 5 -11.88 8.75 -5.79
CA ILE A 5 -10.48 8.74 -5.32
C ILE A 5 -9.58 8.56 -6.53
N SER A 6 -8.68 9.49 -6.82
CA SER A 6 -7.69 9.31 -7.89
C SER A 6 -6.46 8.55 -7.41
N TRP A 7 -6.11 8.72 -6.14
CA TRP A 7 -4.98 8.08 -5.48
C TRP A 7 -5.21 7.97 -3.98
N GLN A 8 -4.79 6.87 -3.37
CA GLN A 8 -4.80 6.68 -1.92
C GLN A 8 -3.69 5.72 -1.47
N GLN A 9 -3.01 6.10 -0.39
CA GLN A 9 -2.01 5.29 0.29
C GLN A 9 -2.46 5.04 1.74
N THR A 10 -2.30 3.80 2.20
CA THR A 10 -2.64 3.44 3.58
C THR A 10 -1.62 4.00 4.58
N VAL A 11 -2.16 4.43 5.71
CA VAL A 11 -1.43 5.01 6.84
C VAL A 11 -1.17 3.92 7.88
N SER A 12 0.05 3.88 8.40
CA SER A 12 0.49 2.99 9.49
C SER A 12 1.02 3.80 10.67
N ASN A 13 1.05 3.16 11.84
CA ASN A 13 1.56 3.78 13.07
C ASN A 13 3.05 3.50 13.25
N PHE A 14 3.89 4.53 13.11
CA PHE A 14 5.34 4.43 13.32
C PHE A 14 5.75 5.18 14.59
N THR A 15 5.68 4.49 15.73
CA THR A 15 6.05 5.06 17.03
C THR A 15 7.55 5.13 17.27
N ASN A 16 8.35 4.44 16.45
CA ASN A 16 9.79 4.28 16.61
C ASN A 16 10.62 5.10 15.60
N ILE A 17 9.96 5.97 14.82
CA ILE A 17 10.63 6.88 13.89
C ILE A 17 10.62 8.28 14.49
N TYR A 18 11.80 8.86 14.60
CA TYR A 18 12.02 10.17 15.17
C TYR A 18 12.69 11.07 14.13
N ASN A 19 12.49 12.38 14.26
CA ASN A 19 13.13 13.40 13.44
C ASN A 19 12.88 13.21 11.93
N LEU A 20 11.70 12.71 11.56
CA LEU A 20 11.34 12.55 10.15
C LEU A 20 11.27 13.91 9.42
N ASN A 21 10.84 14.95 10.13
CA ASN A 21 10.52 16.26 9.56
C ASN A 21 11.40 17.40 10.11
N GLN A 22 12.72 17.18 10.20
CA GLN A 22 13.66 18.22 10.68
C GLN A 22 13.67 19.50 9.83
N ALA A 23 13.28 19.40 8.55
CA ALA A 23 13.15 20.56 7.68
C ALA A 23 11.85 21.36 7.92
N HIS A 24 10.97 20.89 8.82
CA HIS A 24 9.61 21.40 9.04
C HIS A 24 8.79 21.52 7.75
N GLN A 25 9.12 20.65 6.80
CA GLN A 25 8.54 20.62 5.47
C GLN A 25 8.60 19.21 4.90
N GLN A 26 7.44 18.74 4.41
CA GLN A 26 7.32 17.54 3.61
C GLN A 26 7.00 17.92 2.18
N VAL A 27 7.75 17.37 1.23
CA VAL A 27 7.43 17.45 -0.20
C VAL A 27 7.27 16.04 -0.75
N VAL A 28 6.13 15.80 -1.40
CA VAL A 28 5.83 14.53 -2.08
C VAL A 28 5.25 14.84 -3.45
N GLN A 29 5.67 14.10 -4.47
CA GLN A 29 5.05 14.15 -5.79
C GLN A 29 4.20 12.91 -6.03
N ILE A 30 2.99 13.08 -6.56
CA ILE A 30 2.04 11.98 -6.77
C ILE A 30 1.52 12.04 -8.20
N LYS A 31 1.74 10.97 -8.96
CA LYS A 31 1.24 10.83 -10.34
C LYS A 31 -0.28 10.64 -10.34
N GLN A 32 -0.98 11.41 -11.17
CA GLN A 32 -2.43 11.36 -11.30
C GLN A 32 -2.83 10.49 -12.50
N GLY A 33 -3.73 9.54 -12.27
CA GLY A 33 -4.30 8.70 -13.33
C GLY A 33 -5.55 9.27 -14.00
N LEU A 34 -6.07 10.39 -13.50
CA LEU A 34 -7.39 10.90 -13.86
C LEU A 34 -7.38 12.41 -14.10
N THR A 35 -8.01 12.82 -15.21
CA THR A 35 -8.22 14.21 -15.61
C THR A 35 -9.35 14.82 -14.79
N THR A 36 -9.13 16.04 -14.30
CA THR A 36 -10.11 16.82 -13.52
C THR A 36 -9.78 18.32 -13.53
N ASN A 37 -10.76 19.16 -13.21
CA ASN A 37 -10.51 20.57 -12.87
C ASN A 37 -10.76 20.88 -11.38
N LYS A 38 -11.15 19.88 -10.59
CA LYS A 38 -11.54 20.01 -9.18
C LYS A 38 -10.99 18.84 -8.37
N VAL A 39 -10.20 19.18 -7.35
CA VAL A 39 -9.51 18.22 -6.48
C VAL A 39 -9.60 18.65 -5.03
N ARG A 40 -9.55 17.69 -4.11
CA ARG A 40 -9.31 17.91 -2.68
C ARG A 40 -8.45 16.77 -2.10
N PHE A 41 -7.94 16.99 -0.89
CA PHE A 41 -6.93 16.15 -0.28
C PHE A 41 -7.39 15.68 1.09
N SER A 42 -7.18 14.41 1.41
CA SER A 42 -7.35 13.89 2.77
C SER A 42 -6.00 13.98 3.47
N ILE A 43 -5.97 14.60 4.65
CA ILE A 43 -4.79 14.70 5.50
C ILE A 43 -5.01 13.82 6.73
N ALA A 44 -4.06 12.94 7.03
CA ALA A 44 -4.19 11.94 8.08
C ALA A 44 -3.37 12.26 9.34
N ASN A 45 -4.01 12.04 10.49
CA ASN A 45 -3.39 12.02 11.82
C ASN A 45 -3.97 10.88 12.67
N ASP A 46 -4.15 9.72 12.06
CA ASP A 46 -4.81 8.52 12.63
C ASP A 46 -4.22 8.05 13.96
N PHE A 47 -2.91 8.19 14.11
CA PHE A 47 -2.14 7.63 15.23
C PHE A 47 -1.42 8.69 16.07
N GLY A 48 -1.44 9.96 15.69
CA GLY A 48 -0.83 11.02 16.49
C GLY A 48 -1.64 11.28 17.77
N ASN A 49 -0.95 11.51 18.88
CA ASN A 49 -1.56 11.82 20.18
C ASN A 49 -1.93 13.31 20.33
N GLU A 50 -1.46 14.16 19.43
CA GLU A 50 -1.71 15.59 19.40
C GLU A 50 -2.21 16.01 18.01
N ALA A 51 -2.76 17.22 17.89
CA ALA A 51 -3.15 17.75 16.59
C ALA A 51 -1.92 17.98 15.71
N LEU A 52 -1.96 17.48 14.48
CA LEU A 52 -0.96 17.80 13.46
C LEU A 52 -1.25 19.21 12.92
N ILE A 53 -0.46 20.19 13.33
CA ILE A 53 -0.58 21.57 12.87
C ILE A 53 0.08 21.71 11.50
N ILE A 54 -0.68 22.22 10.54
CA ILE A 54 -0.26 22.52 9.17
C ILE A 54 -0.25 24.03 9.00
N GLU A 55 0.95 24.60 8.88
CA GLU A 55 1.17 26.03 8.62
C GLU A 55 0.73 26.40 7.21
N ARG A 56 1.01 25.49 6.27
CA ARG A 56 0.63 25.65 4.87
C ARG A 56 0.62 24.31 4.15
N LEU A 57 -0.40 24.09 3.34
CA LEU A 57 -0.43 23.03 2.33
C LEU A 57 -0.60 23.68 0.95
N THR A 58 0.29 23.36 0.02
CA THR A 58 0.19 23.78 -1.38
C THR A 58 0.26 22.60 -2.33
N VAL A 59 -0.35 22.78 -3.51
CA VAL A 59 -0.30 21.87 -4.64
C VAL A 59 0.16 22.63 -5.89
N GLN A 60 0.99 21.98 -6.69
CA GLN A 60 1.50 22.47 -7.96
C GLN A 60 1.54 21.31 -8.96
N ILE A 61 1.16 21.54 -10.22
CA ILE A 61 1.43 20.56 -11.28
C ILE A 61 2.91 20.68 -11.63
N PHE A 62 3.63 19.57 -11.58
CA PHE A 62 5.08 19.54 -11.84
C PHE A 62 5.41 20.15 -13.21
N GLY A 63 6.38 21.07 -13.22
CA GLY A 63 6.77 21.80 -14.43
C GLY A 63 5.89 23.03 -14.75
N GLN A 64 4.86 23.33 -13.95
CA GLN A 64 4.08 24.57 -14.06
C GLN A 64 4.38 25.53 -12.92
N ASP A 65 4.33 26.84 -13.18
CA ASP A 65 4.64 27.87 -12.18
C ASP A 65 3.52 28.10 -11.15
N LEU A 66 2.27 27.77 -11.49
CA LEU A 66 1.11 28.05 -10.64
C LEU A 66 1.11 27.16 -9.39
N VAL A 67 1.29 27.78 -8.23
CA VAL A 67 1.15 27.15 -6.91
C VAL A 67 -0.20 27.51 -6.32
N THR A 68 -0.99 26.51 -5.93
CA THR A 68 -2.31 26.69 -5.32
C THR A 68 -2.27 26.32 -3.84
N VAL A 69 -2.77 27.21 -2.98
CA VAL A 69 -2.96 26.92 -1.55
C VAL A 69 -4.17 26.01 -1.37
N VAL A 70 -4.04 25.02 -0.49
CA VAL A 70 -5.08 24.04 -0.16
C VAL A 70 -5.64 24.37 1.24
N PRO A 71 -6.82 25.01 1.33
CA PRO A 71 -7.40 25.38 2.62
C PRO A 71 -8.29 24.30 3.23
N ILE A 72 -8.59 24.43 4.52
CA ILE A 72 -9.66 23.72 5.22
C ILE A 72 -10.62 24.76 5.80
N ALA A 73 -11.89 24.70 5.40
CA ALA A 73 -12.91 25.67 5.81
C ALA A 73 -12.46 27.13 5.56
N GLY A 74 -11.79 27.37 4.43
CA GLY A 74 -11.24 28.67 4.02
C GLY A 74 -9.91 29.06 4.68
N ASN A 75 -9.39 28.29 5.65
CA ASN A 75 -8.16 28.62 6.35
C ASN A 75 -6.95 27.92 5.73
N ALA A 76 -5.87 28.67 5.47
CA ALA A 76 -4.61 28.14 4.94
C ALA A 76 -3.73 27.49 6.02
N HIS A 77 -3.92 27.89 7.29
CA HIS A 77 -3.33 27.27 8.48
C HIS A 77 -4.43 26.54 9.24
N PHE A 78 -4.19 25.27 9.60
CA PHE A 78 -5.20 24.41 10.21
C PHE A 78 -4.55 23.25 10.98
N GLY A 79 -5.30 22.67 11.92
CA GLY A 79 -4.88 21.47 12.66
C GLY A 79 -5.70 20.25 12.24
N ILE A 80 -5.05 19.09 12.14
CA ILE A 80 -5.71 17.79 12.02
C ILE A 80 -5.78 17.17 13.41
N PRO A 81 -6.97 17.05 14.04
CA PRO A 81 -7.07 16.50 15.39
C PRO A 81 -6.45 15.12 15.52
N ALA A 82 -6.00 14.78 16.73
CA ALA A 82 -5.51 13.45 17.06
C ALA A 82 -6.56 12.39 16.68
N HIS A 83 -6.10 11.30 16.08
CA HIS A 83 -6.92 10.16 15.63
C HIS A 83 -7.97 10.49 14.56
N GLN A 84 -7.75 11.55 13.78
CA GLN A 84 -8.69 11.96 12.73
C GLN A 84 -8.02 12.12 11.37
N ARG A 85 -8.89 12.13 10.36
CA ARG A 85 -8.59 12.57 8.99
C ARG A 85 -9.52 13.71 8.64
N VAL A 86 -9.02 14.69 7.91
CA VAL A 86 -9.83 15.80 7.43
C VAL A 86 -9.62 15.97 5.92
N TRP A 87 -10.72 16.16 5.21
CA TRP A 87 -10.70 16.53 3.80
C TRP A 87 -10.56 18.05 3.66
N SER A 88 -9.67 18.49 2.77
CA SER A 88 -9.57 19.88 2.38
C SER A 88 -10.80 20.39 1.65
N ASP A 89 -10.87 21.70 1.50
CA ASP A 89 -11.78 22.32 0.55
C ASP A 89 -11.45 21.88 -0.88
N TRP A 90 -12.43 22.00 -1.77
CA TRP A 90 -12.25 21.76 -3.20
C TRP A 90 -11.48 22.91 -3.84
N VAL A 91 -10.31 22.62 -4.42
CA VAL A 91 -9.52 23.59 -5.19
C VAL A 91 -9.69 23.36 -6.69
N THR A 92 -9.62 24.45 -7.47
CA THR A 92 -9.65 24.38 -8.93
C THR A 92 -8.23 24.22 -9.45
N LEU A 93 -7.95 23.09 -10.10
CA LEU A 93 -6.66 22.81 -10.71
C LEU A 93 -6.89 21.93 -11.94
N ALA A 94 -6.45 22.37 -13.12
CA ALA A 94 -6.63 21.64 -14.38
C ALA A 94 -5.59 20.52 -14.50
N ILE A 95 -5.91 19.37 -13.94
CA ILE A 95 -5.08 18.17 -13.93
C ILE A 95 -5.44 17.31 -15.14
N HIS A 96 -4.44 16.84 -15.86
CA HIS A 96 -4.56 15.81 -16.88
C HIS A 96 -4.03 14.46 -16.35
N ALA A 97 -4.62 13.36 -16.81
CA ALA A 97 -4.06 12.03 -16.55
C ALA A 97 -2.61 11.96 -17.05
N GLY A 98 -1.69 11.51 -16.20
CA GLY A 98 -0.24 11.51 -16.41
C GLY A 98 0.50 12.64 -15.69
N ASP A 99 -0.20 13.70 -15.27
CA ASP A 99 0.40 14.81 -14.52
C ASP A 99 0.94 14.34 -13.16
N TRP A 100 2.00 15.00 -12.71
CA TRP A 100 2.52 14.85 -11.35
C TRP A 100 2.10 16.04 -10.51
N LEU A 101 1.48 15.80 -9.36
CA LEU A 101 1.21 16.84 -8.38
C LEU A 101 2.34 16.89 -7.37
N THR A 102 2.99 18.05 -7.23
CA THR A 102 3.89 18.33 -6.13
C THR A 102 3.10 18.92 -4.98
N LEU A 103 3.02 18.17 -3.88
CA LEU A 103 2.40 18.58 -2.63
C LEU A 103 3.50 19.03 -1.67
N ARG A 104 3.37 20.23 -1.14
CA ARG A 104 4.28 20.79 -0.13
C ARG A 104 3.50 21.12 1.11
N LEU A 105 3.89 20.50 2.22
CA LEU A 105 3.27 20.65 3.53
C LEU A 105 4.31 21.22 4.49
N GLU A 106 3.97 22.33 5.13
CA GLU A 106 4.77 22.98 6.17
C GLU A 106 4.16 22.69 7.54
N SER A 107 4.95 22.14 8.46
CA SER A 107 4.50 21.71 9.79
C SER A 107 5.67 21.66 10.75
N GLN A 108 5.46 22.15 11.98
CA GLN A 108 6.45 22.09 13.06
C GLN A 108 6.54 20.72 13.74
N ALA A 109 5.73 19.73 13.32
CA ALA A 109 5.76 18.40 13.91
C ALA A 109 7.03 17.65 13.48
N ASP A 110 7.96 17.38 14.42
CA ASP A 110 9.23 16.71 14.12
C ASP A 110 9.10 15.21 13.84
N SER A 111 8.23 14.54 14.60
CA SER A 111 8.10 13.08 14.63
C SER A 111 6.63 12.63 14.51
N PRO A 112 5.95 12.93 13.39
CA PRO A 112 4.58 12.46 13.17
C PRO A 112 4.54 10.92 13.15
N GLN A 113 3.53 10.34 13.80
CA GLN A 113 3.39 8.87 13.92
C GLN A 113 2.54 8.26 12.80
N SER A 114 1.69 9.08 12.17
CA SER A 114 0.79 8.66 11.08
C SER A 114 1.54 8.76 9.75
N LEU A 115 2.20 7.69 9.34
CA LEU A 115 3.04 7.69 8.14
C LEU A 115 2.50 6.77 7.06
N MET A 116 2.74 7.19 5.82
CA MET A 116 2.67 6.35 4.64
C MET A 116 4.09 5.94 4.25
N GLN A 117 4.20 4.85 3.49
CA GLN A 117 5.49 4.30 3.06
C GLN A 117 5.47 4.03 1.56
N THR A 118 6.61 4.27 0.90
CA THR A 118 6.89 3.83 -0.47
C THR A 118 8.40 3.69 -0.64
N LYS A 119 8.85 2.65 -1.33
CA LYS A 119 10.23 2.48 -1.80
C LYS A 119 10.35 2.64 -3.31
N ASP A 120 9.26 2.41 -4.04
CA ASP A 120 9.17 2.65 -5.47
C ASP A 120 8.81 4.11 -5.77
N GLN A 121 9.29 4.59 -6.93
CA GLN A 121 9.11 5.96 -7.39
C GLN A 121 8.25 6.14 -8.65
N SER A 122 7.64 5.07 -9.15
CA SER A 122 6.83 5.09 -10.37
C SER A 122 5.55 5.92 -10.20
N MET A 123 4.98 5.93 -8.99
CA MET A 123 3.74 6.64 -8.68
C MET A 123 3.88 7.74 -7.63
N ILE A 124 4.88 7.64 -6.74
CA ILE A 124 5.10 8.57 -5.62
C ILE A 124 6.59 8.90 -5.56
N LYS A 125 6.96 10.17 -5.60
CA LYS A 125 8.36 10.59 -5.43
C LYS A 125 8.53 11.39 -4.15
N LEU A 126 9.52 11.00 -3.35
CA LEU A 126 9.91 11.69 -2.14
C LEU A 126 11.17 12.50 -2.43
N VAL A 127 11.19 13.77 -1.99
CA VAL A 127 12.31 14.69 -2.31
C VAL A 127 13.60 14.30 -1.61
N ASP A 128 13.53 13.70 -0.41
CA ASP A 128 14.65 12.96 0.18
C ASP A 128 14.36 11.47 0.05
N GLU A 129 15.01 10.79 -0.91
CA GLU A 129 14.79 9.36 -1.15
C GLU A 129 15.23 8.48 0.03
N ARG A 130 16.01 9.03 0.98
CA ARG A 130 16.41 8.31 2.20
C ARG A 130 15.24 8.13 3.16
N THR A 131 14.22 8.98 3.09
CA THR A 131 13.01 8.81 3.87
C THR A 131 12.00 8.06 3.01
N GLU A 132 12.00 6.72 3.08
CA GLU A 132 11.01 5.82 2.44
C GLU A 132 9.56 6.04 2.96
N ARG A 133 9.32 7.11 3.72
CA ARG A 133 8.10 7.40 4.48
C ARG A 133 7.81 8.89 4.47
N PHE A 134 6.53 9.22 4.50
CA PHE A 134 6.05 10.60 4.52
C PHE A 134 4.77 10.70 5.37
N PHE A 135 4.38 11.91 5.74
CA PHE A 135 3.18 12.19 6.52
C PHE A 135 2.28 13.21 5.81
N GLY A 136 1.06 13.40 6.33
CA GLY A 136 0.11 14.38 5.81
C GLY A 136 -0.87 13.80 4.80
N VAL A 137 -0.77 14.20 3.53
CA VAL A 137 -1.76 13.84 2.50
C VAL A 137 -1.72 12.35 2.20
N ASN A 138 -2.83 11.65 2.47
CA ASN A 138 -2.96 10.21 2.29
C ASN A 138 -3.92 9.79 1.17
N ALA A 139 -4.76 10.71 0.69
CA ALA A 139 -5.63 10.46 -0.45
C ALA A 139 -5.92 11.74 -1.23
N ILE A 140 -6.18 11.57 -2.53
CA ILE A 140 -6.60 12.62 -3.46
C ILE A 140 -7.95 12.22 -4.02
N GLU A 141 -8.91 13.12 -3.94
CA GLU A 141 -10.25 12.93 -4.47
C GLU A 141 -10.58 14.02 -5.47
N ILE A 142 -11.21 13.62 -6.57
CA ILE A 142 -11.49 14.49 -7.72
C ILE A 142 -12.98 14.49 -8.06
N LYS A 143 -13.43 15.58 -8.70
CA LYS A 143 -14.75 15.68 -9.32
C LYS A 143 -14.62 15.60 -10.83
N ARG A 144 -15.34 14.69 -11.46
CA ARG A 144 -15.34 14.53 -12.91
C ARG A 144 -16.71 14.14 -13.45
N ASP A 145 -16.95 14.37 -14.72
CA ASP A 145 -18.21 13.97 -15.36
C ASP A 145 -18.17 12.57 -15.97
N LEU A 146 -16.99 12.12 -16.38
CA LEU A 146 -16.78 10.76 -16.87
C LEU A 146 -16.64 9.79 -15.68
N PRO A 147 -17.28 8.61 -15.73
CA PRO A 147 -17.10 7.61 -14.69
C PRO A 147 -15.66 7.09 -14.67
N ALA A 148 -15.13 6.85 -13.47
CA ALA A 148 -13.85 6.21 -13.25
C ALA A 148 -14.03 5.04 -12.29
N LYS A 149 -13.22 4.01 -12.49
CA LYS A 149 -13.20 2.80 -11.66
C LYS A 149 -12.12 2.90 -10.57
N GLN A 150 -12.17 2.03 -9.58
CA GLN A 150 -11.21 1.94 -8.47
C GLN A 150 -10.49 0.59 -8.50
N LEU A 151 -9.15 0.63 -8.61
CA LEU A 151 -8.29 -0.54 -8.46
C LEU A 151 -7.65 -0.55 -7.09
N LEU A 152 -7.92 -1.60 -6.31
CA LEU A 152 -7.39 -1.79 -4.97
C LEU A 152 -6.26 -2.83 -5.00
N PHE A 153 -5.08 -2.43 -4.55
CA PHE A 153 -3.98 -3.33 -4.20
C PHE A 153 -4.03 -3.58 -2.70
N PHE A 154 -4.27 -4.82 -2.27
CA PHE A 154 -4.39 -5.17 -0.87
C PHE A 154 -3.34 -6.22 -0.48
N GLY A 155 -2.66 -5.98 0.63
CA GLY A 155 -1.68 -6.94 1.12
C GLY A 155 -0.84 -6.44 2.28
N ASP A 156 0.40 -6.94 2.31
CA ASP A 156 1.40 -6.64 3.34
C ASP A 156 2.51 -5.70 2.82
N SER A 157 3.76 -5.84 3.31
CA SER A 157 4.92 -5.04 2.92
C SER A 157 5.25 -5.13 1.44
N LEU A 158 5.08 -6.30 0.82
CA LEU A 158 5.34 -6.49 -0.60
C LEU A 158 4.44 -5.60 -1.46
N THR A 159 3.20 -5.37 -1.00
CA THR A 159 2.24 -4.44 -1.63
C THR A 159 2.53 -2.99 -1.24
N ASN A 160 2.80 -2.75 0.04
CA ASN A 160 2.96 -1.42 0.63
C ASN A 160 4.16 -0.64 0.06
N GLN A 161 5.29 -1.32 -0.12
CA GLN A 161 6.54 -0.70 -0.57
C GLN A 161 6.52 -0.24 -2.03
N GLY A 162 5.57 -0.72 -2.83
CA GLY A 162 5.33 -0.17 -4.16
C GLY A 162 6.06 -0.86 -5.30
N TYR A 163 7.10 -1.67 -5.08
CA TYR A 163 7.93 -2.17 -6.19
C TYR A 163 7.16 -2.86 -7.31
N TYR A 164 6.21 -3.74 -7.00
CA TYR A 164 5.33 -4.30 -8.03
C TYR A 164 4.02 -3.51 -8.17
N SER A 165 3.43 -3.02 -7.08
CA SER A 165 2.10 -2.41 -7.09
C SER A 165 2.08 -1.04 -7.76
N ALA A 166 3.11 -0.21 -7.56
CA ALA A 166 3.27 1.08 -8.23
C ALA A 166 3.76 0.91 -9.69
N ALA A 167 4.64 -0.05 -9.96
CA ALA A 167 4.99 -0.41 -11.34
C ALA A 167 3.77 -0.88 -12.14
N LEU A 168 2.95 -1.78 -11.57
CA LEU A 168 1.72 -2.24 -12.22
C LEU A 168 0.69 -1.12 -12.34
N SER A 169 0.61 -0.24 -11.35
CA SER A 169 -0.21 0.97 -11.41
C SER A 169 0.15 1.87 -12.60
N ASP A 170 1.43 2.05 -12.88
CA ASP A 170 1.91 2.85 -14.00
C ASP A 170 1.56 2.22 -15.35
N LEU A 171 1.79 0.90 -15.49
CA LEU A 171 1.36 0.13 -16.67
C LEU A 171 -0.17 0.21 -16.86
N TRP A 172 -0.92 0.12 -15.78
CA TRP A 172 -2.38 0.17 -15.80
C TRP A 172 -2.91 1.52 -16.28
N GLN A 173 -2.36 2.63 -15.77
CA GLN A 173 -2.72 3.97 -16.21
C GLN A 173 -2.29 4.24 -17.66
N THR A 174 -1.19 3.65 -18.11
CA THR A 174 -0.76 3.75 -19.51
C THR A 174 -1.69 2.98 -20.45
N LYS A 175 -2.12 1.78 -20.06
CA LYS A 175 -3.03 0.93 -20.84
C LYS A 175 -4.47 1.47 -20.85
N PHE A 176 -4.93 2.01 -19.72
CA PHE A 176 -6.30 2.50 -19.51
C PHE A 176 -6.29 3.97 -19.05
N PRO A 177 -5.80 4.89 -19.91
CA PRO A 177 -5.62 6.29 -19.55
C PRO A 177 -6.95 6.93 -19.17
N ASP A 178 -6.94 7.69 -18.08
CA ASP A 178 -8.09 8.44 -17.59
C ASP A 178 -9.31 7.59 -17.19
N ARG A 179 -9.10 6.34 -16.73
CA ARG A 179 -10.18 5.40 -16.36
C ARG A 179 -10.17 4.91 -14.93
N TRP A 180 -9.02 4.88 -14.26
CA TRP A 180 -8.86 4.23 -12.96
C TRP A 180 -8.21 5.13 -11.92
N GLY A 181 -8.83 5.22 -10.75
CA GLY A 181 -8.17 5.62 -9.52
C GLY A 181 -7.53 4.42 -8.84
N LEU A 182 -6.47 4.68 -8.07
CA LEU A 182 -5.62 3.62 -7.52
C LEU A 182 -5.51 3.73 -6.01
N ILE A 183 -5.65 2.60 -5.34
CA ILE A 183 -5.58 2.51 -3.88
C ILE A 183 -4.54 1.46 -3.50
N ASN A 184 -3.51 1.86 -2.76
CA ASN A 184 -2.58 0.93 -2.14
C ASN A 184 -2.95 0.76 -0.65
N ALA A 185 -3.48 -0.43 -0.35
CA ALA A 185 -3.87 -0.90 0.97
C ALA A 185 -2.90 -1.94 1.56
N GLY A 186 -1.66 -1.94 1.10
CA GLY A 186 -0.57 -2.68 1.73
C GLY A 186 -0.25 -2.12 3.11
N VAL A 187 0.02 -3.00 4.08
CA VAL A 187 0.54 -2.63 5.41
C VAL A 187 1.75 -3.51 5.74
N SER A 188 2.92 -2.89 5.93
CA SER A 188 4.16 -3.64 6.22
C SER A 188 4.03 -4.49 7.48
N GLY A 189 4.43 -5.76 7.42
CA GLY A 189 4.32 -6.72 8.53
C GLY A 189 2.89 -7.19 8.86
N ASN A 190 1.88 -6.81 8.08
CA ASN A 190 0.51 -7.24 8.35
C ASN A 190 0.32 -8.73 8.12
N ARG A 191 -0.48 -9.35 8.99
CA ARG A 191 -0.89 -10.74 8.89
C ARG A 191 -2.36 -10.81 8.49
N LEU A 192 -2.70 -11.81 7.69
CA LEU A 192 -4.07 -12.05 7.24
C LEU A 192 -5.00 -12.36 8.41
N LEU A 193 -4.57 -13.23 9.33
CA LEU A 193 -5.45 -13.82 10.35
C LEU A 193 -5.43 -13.10 11.71
N ARG A 194 -4.39 -12.30 11.99
CA ARG A 194 -4.14 -11.78 13.34
C ARG A 194 -3.68 -10.34 13.32
N ASP A 195 -4.12 -9.59 14.32
CA ASP A 195 -3.54 -8.30 14.67
C ASP A 195 -2.05 -8.47 15.03
N ALA A 196 -1.31 -7.35 15.04
CA ALA A 196 0.06 -7.33 15.51
C ALA A 196 0.19 -7.88 16.95
N ASN A 197 0.87 -9.01 17.11
CA ASN A 197 1.35 -9.52 18.39
C ASN A 197 2.82 -9.87 18.22
N THR A 198 3.69 -8.89 18.47
CA THR A 198 5.10 -8.99 18.13
C THR A 198 5.97 -8.23 19.12
N ASN A 199 7.19 -8.71 19.32
CA ASN A 199 8.25 -8.00 20.05
C ASN A 199 9.13 -7.14 19.14
N SER A 200 8.84 -7.09 17.83
CA SER A 200 9.58 -6.26 16.89
C SER A 200 9.39 -4.78 17.21
N VAL A 201 10.44 -3.99 17.02
CA VAL A 201 10.40 -2.53 17.18
C VAL A 201 9.42 -1.85 16.21
N TRP A 202 9.05 -2.54 15.13
CA TRP A 202 8.11 -2.09 14.12
C TRP A 202 6.66 -2.52 14.41
N GLY A 203 6.41 -3.21 15.52
CA GLY A 203 5.13 -3.90 15.77
C GLY A 203 3.89 -3.01 15.72
N SER A 204 4.00 -1.74 16.12
CA SER A 204 2.91 -0.76 16.02
C SER A 204 2.47 -0.51 14.58
N SER A 205 3.38 -0.65 13.61
CA SER A 205 3.11 -0.40 12.18
C SER A 205 2.42 -1.55 11.45
N PHE A 206 2.37 -2.74 12.07
CA PHE A 206 1.87 -3.96 11.45
C PHE A 206 0.33 -4.03 11.39
N GLY A 207 -0.37 -3.23 12.20
CA GLY A 207 -1.81 -3.03 12.09
C GLY A 207 -2.71 -4.23 12.44
N PRO A 208 -4.04 -4.08 12.27
CA PRO A 208 -5.03 -5.14 12.50
C PRO A 208 -5.03 -6.23 11.43
N ALA A 209 -5.59 -7.40 11.72
CA ALA A 209 -5.68 -8.53 10.79
C ALA A 209 -6.23 -8.14 9.40
N GLY A 210 -5.59 -8.64 8.34
CA GLY A 210 -5.94 -8.39 6.95
C GLY A 210 -7.41 -8.63 6.61
N VAL A 211 -8.01 -9.72 7.09
CA VAL A 211 -9.44 -10.00 6.87
C VAL A 211 -10.35 -8.87 7.41
N GLY A 212 -9.99 -8.28 8.55
CA GLY A 212 -10.72 -7.17 9.15
C GLY A 212 -10.50 -5.86 8.41
N ARG A 213 -9.26 -5.60 7.98
CA ARG A 213 -8.92 -4.42 7.17
C ARG A 213 -9.66 -4.43 5.84
N LEU A 214 -9.65 -5.56 5.13
CA LEU A 214 -10.31 -5.68 3.83
C LEU A 214 -11.82 -5.44 3.95
N ALA A 215 -12.47 -6.07 4.93
CA ALA A 215 -13.90 -5.87 5.19
C ALA A 215 -14.24 -4.40 5.41
N ARG A 216 -13.40 -3.68 6.18
CA ARG A 216 -13.57 -2.26 6.44
C ARG A 216 -13.41 -1.42 5.17
N ILE A 217 -12.40 -1.69 4.35
CA ILE A 217 -12.16 -0.94 3.10
C ILE A 217 -13.34 -1.12 2.14
N LEU A 218 -13.77 -2.36 1.90
CA LEU A 218 -14.89 -2.65 0.99
C LEU A 218 -16.21 -2.04 1.46
N ALA A 219 -16.37 -1.81 2.77
CA ALA A 219 -17.55 -1.14 3.33
C ALA A 219 -17.49 0.39 3.28
N GLN A 220 -16.29 0.99 3.13
CA GLN A 220 -16.08 2.43 3.26
C GLN A 220 -15.96 3.16 1.92
N GLN A 221 -15.56 2.46 0.86
CA GLN A 221 -15.31 3.08 -0.44
C GLN A 221 -15.56 2.10 -1.60
N PRO A 222 -15.96 2.62 -2.78
CA PRO A 222 -16.14 1.77 -3.95
C PRO A 222 -14.81 1.14 -4.40
N VAL A 223 -14.88 -0.12 -4.81
CA VAL A 223 -13.77 -0.87 -5.42
C VAL A 223 -14.34 -1.61 -6.63
N ASP A 224 -13.70 -1.49 -7.78
CA ASP A 224 -14.14 -2.14 -9.03
C ASP A 224 -13.27 -3.35 -9.39
N ALA A 225 -12.07 -3.45 -8.83
CA ALA A 225 -11.17 -4.58 -8.96
C ALA A 225 -10.22 -4.65 -7.76
N LEU A 226 -9.91 -5.86 -7.32
CA LEU A 226 -9.04 -6.12 -6.18
C LEU A 226 -7.89 -7.05 -6.59
N ILE A 227 -6.65 -6.61 -6.40
CA ILE A 227 -5.44 -7.43 -6.45
C ILE A 227 -5.02 -7.72 -5.01
N PHE A 228 -5.03 -8.99 -4.63
CA PHE A 228 -4.79 -9.46 -3.27
C PHE A 228 -3.49 -10.27 -3.18
N MET A 229 -2.63 -9.90 -2.24
CA MET A 229 -1.42 -10.65 -1.89
C MET A 229 -1.10 -10.50 -0.40
N GLU A 230 -1.51 -11.49 0.40
CA GLU A 230 -1.25 -11.53 1.83
C GLU A 230 -1.23 -12.97 2.36
N GLY A 231 -0.57 -13.18 3.50
CA GLY A 231 -0.44 -14.48 4.17
C GLY A 231 1.01 -14.87 4.43
N LEU A 232 1.97 -14.16 3.83
CA LEU A 232 3.40 -14.42 4.03
C LEU A 232 3.81 -14.17 5.49
N ASN A 233 3.36 -13.07 6.09
CA ASN A 233 3.67 -12.72 7.47
C ASN A 233 3.04 -13.64 8.53
N ASP A 234 1.93 -14.32 8.19
CA ASP A 234 1.37 -15.39 9.02
C ASP A 234 2.34 -16.58 9.13
N LEU A 235 3.25 -16.73 8.17
CA LEU A 235 4.35 -17.71 8.20
C LEU A 235 5.65 -17.10 8.73
N LEU A 236 6.00 -15.85 8.37
CA LEU A 236 7.28 -15.24 8.77
C LEU A 236 7.38 -14.99 10.28
N HIS A 237 6.35 -14.41 10.90
CA HIS A 237 6.43 -13.92 12.29
C HIS A 237 6.46 -15.02 13.37
N PRO A 238 5.67 -16.11 13.30
CA PRO A 238 5.68 -17.10 14.37
C PRO A 238 7.04 -17.77 14.54
N GLY A 239 7.62 -17.67 15.74
CA GLY A 239 8.95 -18.18 16.07
C GLY A 239 10.11 -17.22 15.78
N THR A 240 9.85 -16.09 15.13
CA THR A 240 10.82 -14.99 14.97
C THR A 240 10.44 -13.87 15.94
N THR A 241 9.44 -13.07 15.58
CA THR A 241 9.01 -11.88 16.31
C THR A 241 7.64 -12.05 16.98
N ALA A 242 6.91 -13.12 16.65
CA ALA A 242 5.66 -13.50 17.30
C ALA A 242 5.80 -14.88 17.99
N PRO A 243 4.93 -15.22 18.97
CA PRO A 243 4.98 -16.53 19.60
C PRO A 243 4.86 -17.67 18.58
N ALA A 244 5.68 -18.70 18.70
CA ALA A 244 5.68 -19.83 17.76
C ALA A 244 4.33 -20.56 17.69
N ALA A 245 3.56 -20.55 18.79
CA ALA A 245 2.21 -21.11 18.87
C ALA A 245 1.19 -20.39 17.98
N GLU A 246 1.53 -19.21 17.44
CA GLU A 246 0.69 -18.49 16.48
C GLU A 246 0.85 -18.98 15.04
N LEU A 247 1.77 -19.92 14.75
CA LEU A 247 1.88 -20.52 13.42
C LEU A 247 0.55 -21.19 13.06
N PRO A 248 -0.16 -20.72 12.02
CA PRO A 248 -1.46 -21.28 11.69
C PRO A 248 -1.33 -22.65 11.05
N THR A 249 -2.43 -23.41 11.06
CA THR A 249 -2.57 -24.57 10.17
C THR A 249 -2.86 -24.10 8.74
N ALA A 250 -2.61 -24.95 7.75
CA ALA A 250 -2.98 -24.66 6.37
C ALA A 250 -4.50 -24.41 6.24
N THR A 251 -5.31 -25.18 6.96
CA THR A 251 -6.77 -25.00 7.03
C THR A 251 -7.14 -23.61 7.54
N ALA A 252 -6.50 -23.12 8.62
CA ALA A 252 -6.81 -21.80 9.16
C ALA A 252 -6.47 -20.67 8.17
N LEU A 253 -5.33 -20.77 7.46
CA LEU A 253 -5.00 -19.81 6.40
C LEU A 253 -5.98 -19.88 5.22
N ILE A 254 -6.33 -21.09 4.79
CA ILE A 254 -7.32 -21.31 3.72
C ILE A 254 -8.69 -20.74 4.13
N ASP A 255 -9.12 -20.89 5.38
CA ASP A 255 -10.37 -20.33 5.88
C ASP A 255 -10.33 -18.79 5.92
N GLY A 256 -9.18 -18.19 6.26
CA GLY A 256 -8.96 -16.75 6.11
C GLY A 256 -9.09 -16.29 4.66
N LEU A 257 -8.49 -17.03 3.71
CA LEU A 257 -8.62 -16.75 2.28
C LEU A 257 -10.06 -16.92 1.80
N ARG A 258 -10.79 -17.95 2.25
CA ARG A 258 -12.24 -18.08 1.99
C ARG A 258 -13.03 -16.88 2.53
N LYS A 259 -12.61 -16.28 3.63
CA LYS A 259 -13.25 -15.05 4.11
C LYS A 259 -12.97 -13.88 3.17
N VAL A 260 -11.75 -13.76 2.65
CA VAL A 260 -11.42 -12.77 1.59
C VAL A 260 -12.31 -12.99 0.36
N GLU A 261 -12.52 -14.23 -0.07
CA GLU A 261 -13.45 -14.56 -1.17
C GLU A 261 -14.86 -14.07 -0.93
N SER A 262 -15.42 -14.40 0.24
CA SER A 262 -16.77 -13.98 0.62
C SER A 262 -16.86 -12.47 0.65
N LEU A 263 -15.89 -11.77 1.23
CA LEU A 263 -15.89 -10.30 1.28
C LEU A 263 -15.88 -9.67 -0.12
N ALA A 264 -15.06 -10.18 -1.04
CA ALA A 264 -15.02 -9.69 -2.41
C ALA A 264 -16.33 -9.99 -3.16
N ALA A 265 -16.86 -11.21 -3.03
CA ALA A 265 -18.11 -11.63 -3.66
C ALA A 265 -19.33 -10.84 -3.13
N ASP A 266 -19.43 -10.64 -1.82
CA ASP A 266 -20.50 -9.88 -1.17
C ASP A 266 -20.48 -8.41 -1.62
N ALA A 267 -19.29 -7.87 -1.90
CA ALA A 267 -19.10 -6.53 -2.45
C ALA A 267 -19.24 -6.46 -3.99
N GLY A 268 -19.41 -7.60 -4.68
CA GLY A 268 -19.46 -7.67 -6.14
C GLY A 268 -18.14 -7.30 -6.83
N VAL A 269 -17.01 -7.46 -6.14
CA VAL A 269 -15.68 -7.06 -6.60
C VAL A 269 -14.92 -8.24 -7.21
N PRO A 270 -14.50 -8.16 -8.48
CA PRO A 270 -13.57 -9.12 -9.07
C PRO A 270 -12.26 -9.18 -8.29
N LEU A 271 -11.88 -10.40 -7.86
CA LEU A 271 -10.69 -10.67 -7.08
C LEU A 271 -9.63 -11.40 -7.90
N LEU A 272 -8.45 -10.79 -8.00
CA LEU A 272 -7.22 -11.39 -8.51
C LEU A 272 -6.33 -11.77 -7.33
N ARG A 273 -5.92 -13.05 -7.25
CA ARG A 273 -5.05 -13.54 -6.18
C ARG A 273 -3.63 -13.71 -6.70
N LEU A 274 -2.65 -13.33 -5.90
CA LEU A 274 -1.25 -13.67 -6.12
C LEU A 274 -0.86 -14.76 -5.10
N THR A 275 -0.18 -15.82 -5.56
CA THR A 275 0.31 -16.88 -4.66
C THR A 275 1.37 -16.36 -3.68
N ILE A 276 1.47 -16.97 -2.49
CA ILE A 276 2.41 -16.57 -1.43
C ILE A 276 3.83 -16.89 -1.87
N THR A 277 4.68 -15.87 -1.93
CA THR A 277 6.05 -15.98 -2.47
C THR A 277 6.99 -16.81 -1.59
N PRO A 278 8.07 -17.34 -2.18
CA PRO A 278 9.10 -18.06 -1.42
C PRO A 278 9.86 -17.13 -0.47
N PHE A 279 10.37 -17.68 0.64
CA PHE A 279 11.09 -16.92 1.66
C PHE A 279 12.15 -17.77 2.39
N LYS A 280 12.64 -18.85 1.77
CA LYS A 280 13.78 -19.59 2.32
C LYS A 280 14.97 -18.66 2.44
N THR A 281 15.77 -18.86 3.50
CA THR A 281 16.89 -18.00 3.94
C THR A 281 16.51 -16.64 4.51
N ALA A 282 15.22 -16.29 4.57
CA ALA A 282 14.76 -15.10 5.27
C ALA A 282 15.13 -15.11 6.76
N VAL A 283 15.72 -14.02 7.23
CA VAL A 283 16.05 -13.77 8.64
C VAL A 283 15.27 -12.55 9.11
N VAL A 284 14.51 -12.71 10.20
CA VAL A 284 13.72 -11.62 10.80
C VAL A 284 14.18 -11.44 12.25
N ASP A 285 14.60 -10.22 12.60
CA ASP A 285 15.17 -9.86 13.92
C ASP A 285 16.24 -10.87 14.41
N GLY A 286 17.14 -11.26 13.49
CA GLY A 286 18.25 -12.17 13.76
C GLY A 286 17.88 -13.65 13.89
N ARG A 287 16.66 -14.04 13.52
CA ARG A 287 16.17 -15.43 13.59
C ARG A 287 15.72 -15.92 12.22
N ASP A 288 16.06 -17.17 11.90
CA ASP A 288 15.57 -17.82 10.68
C ASP A 288 14.04 -17.87 10.69
N ALA A 289 13.43 -17.25 9.68
CA ALA A 289 11.99 -17.22 9.52
C ALA A 289 11.46 -18.48 8.84
N TRP A 290 12.27 -19.13 8.01
CA TRP A 290 11.87 -20.28 7.22
C TRP A 290 12.10 -21.61 7.95
N THR A 291 11.16 -22.54 7.79
CA THR A 291 11.32 -23.94 8.20
C THR A 291 10.67 -24.87 7.16
N PRO A 292 11.06 -26.16 7.09
CA PRO A 292 10.37 -27.13 6.23
C PRO A 292 8.88 -27.25 6.53
N GLN A 293 8.46 -27.05 7.78
CA GLN A 293 7.04 -27.03 8.15
C GLN A 293 6.31 -25.83 7.52
N LYS A 294 6.88 -24.63 7.63
CA LYS A 294 6.30 -23.42 7.03
C LYS A 294 6.26 -23.51 5.51
N GLU A 295 7.26 -24.12 4.87
CA GLU A 295 7.22 -24.36 3.43
C GLU A 295 6.09 -25.31 3.01
N ARG A 296 5.88 -26.41 3.74
CA ARG A 296 4.74 -27.29 3.48
C ARG A 296 3.41 -26.55 3.59
N LEU A 297 3.26 -25.70 4.61
CA LEU A 297 2.06 -24.85 4.77
C LEU A 297 1.89 -23.90 3.59
N ARG A 298 2.95 -23.20 3.18
CA ARG A 298 2.95 -22.29 2.02
C ARG A 298 2.51 -23.01 0.75
N GLN A 299 3.06 -24.18 0.47
CA GLN A 299 2.70 -25.00 -0.71
C GLN A 299 1.24 -25.44 -0.67
N MET A 300 0.75 -25.95 0.48
CA MET A 300 -0.66 -26.34 0.61
C MET A 300 -1.62 -25.17 0.37
N VAL A 301 -1.28 -23.97 0.87
CA VAL A 301 -2.08 -22.77 0.66
C VAL A 301 -2.00 -22.29 -0.80
N ASN A 302 -0.82 -22.33 -1.43
CA ASN A 302 -0.66 -21.97 -2.83
C ASN A 302 -1.37 -22.95 -3.76
N ASP A 303 -1.39 -24.26 -3.45
CA ASP A 303 -2.14 -25.25 -4.21
C ASP A 303 -3.65 -24.98 -4.14
N TYR A 304 -4.16 -24.57 -2.97
CA TYR A 304 -5.54 -24.09 -2.85
C TYR A 304 -5.80 -22.85 -3.72
N LEU A 305 -4.92 -21.84 -3.66
CA LEU A 305 -5.05 -20.62 -4.46
C LEU A 305 -5.02 -20.92 -5.98
N LYS A 306 -4.15 -21.81 -6.43
CA LYS A 306 -4.05 -22.20 -7.85
C LYS A 306 -5.29 -22.95 -8.36
N GLY A 307 -6.20 -23.39 -7.49
CA GLY A 307 -7.49 -23.96 -7.88
C GLY A 307 -8.46 -22.96 -8.52
N PHE A 308 -8.20 -21.65 -8.42
CA PHE A 308 -9.03 -20.60 -9.01
C PHE A 308 -8.43 -20.12 -10.34
N SER A 309 -9.28 -19.95 -11.38
CA SER A 309 -8.85 -19.47 -12.70
C SER A 309 -8.37 -18.00 -12.71
N THR A 310 -8.68 -17.25 -11.66
CA THR A 310 -8.29 -15.84 -11.46
C THR A 310 -7.10 -15.71 -10.50
N THR A 311 -6.33 -16.79 -10.29
CA THR A 311 -5.08 -16.74 -9.54
C THR A 311 -3.90 -16.62 -10.50
N ILE A 312 -2.99 -15.71 -10.19
CA ILE A 312 -1.69 -15.61 -10.85
C ILE A 312 -0.66 -16.32 -9.96
N ASP A 313 0.06 -17.29 -10.52
CA ASP A 313 1.12 -18.00 -9.82
C ASP A 313 2.41 -17.17 -9.73
N LEU A 314 2.36 -16.11 -8.93
CA LEU A 314 3.49 -15.24 -8.67
C LEU A 314 4.64 -16.00 -7.99
N ALA A 315 4.32 -16.87 -7.04
CA ALA A 315 5.30 -17.67 -6.33
C ALA A 315 6.13 -18.55 -7.27
N GLY A 316 5.50 -19.17 -8.27
CA GLY A 316 6.21 -19.91 -9.31
C GLY A 316 7.07 -19.00 -10.21
N TYR A 317 6.59 -17.80 -10.54
CA TYR A 317 7.31 -16.85 -11.39
C TYR A 317 8.58 -16.29 -10.74
N VAL A 318 8.54 -15.99 -9.43
CA VAL A 318 9.66 -15.36 -8.71
C VAL A 318 10.63 -16.36 -8.09
N ALA A 319 10.32 -17.65 -8.17
CA ALA A 319 11.12 -18.72 -7.56
C ALA A 319 12.46 -18.94 -8.28
N ASP A 320 13.48 -19.29 -7.51
CA ASP A 320 14.74 -19.79 -8.07
C ASP A 320 14.50 -21.13 -8.80
N PRO A 321 15.01 -21.32 -10.03
CA PRO A 321 14.80 -22.54 -10.80
C PRO A 321 15.45 -23.79 -10.19
N GLN A 322 16.44 -23.64 -9.30
CA GLN A 322 17.09 -24.74 -8.59
C GLN A 322 16.44 -25.04 -7.23
N ASP A 323 15.76 -24.06 -6.63
CA ASP A 323 15.05 -24.23 -5.37
C ASP A 323 13.81 -23.33 -5.29
N SER A 324 12.63 -23.92 -5.52
CA SER A 324 11.35 -23.19 -5.52
C SER A 324 10.94 -22.55 -4.19
N ALA A 325 11.70 -22.81 -3.11
CA ALA A 325 11.51 -22.16 -1.82
C ALA A 325 12.34 -20.87 -1.68
N VAL A 326 13.25 -20.57 -2.61
CA VAL A 326 14.12 -19.38 -2.64
C VAL A 326 13.59 -18.36 -3.64
N LEU A 327 13.69 -17.07 -3.30
CA LEU A 327 13.42 -15.97 -4.22
C LEU A 327 14.60 -15.84 -5.20
N ALA A 328 14.34 -15.88 -6.52
CA ALA A 328 15.43 -15.82 -7.49
C ALA A 328 16.15 -14.47 -7.43
N THR A 329 17.46 -14.46 -7.71
CA THR A 329 18.31 -13.27 -7.58
C THR A 329 17.77 -11.99 -8.22
N PRO A 330 17.18 -11.99 -9.44
CA PRO A 330 16.62 -10.76 -10.01
C PRO A 330 15.46 -10.18 -9.22
N PHE A 331 14.73 -11.01 -8.47
CA PHE A 331 13.60 -10.59 -7.66
C PHE A 331 13.97 -10.23 -6.23
N ASP A 332 15.12 -10.64 -5.71
CA ASP A 332 15.47 -10.49 -4.31
C ASP A 332 16.21 -9.17 -4.04
N CYS A 333 15.75 -8.37 -3.08
CA CYS A 333 16.48 -7.18 -2.64
C CYS A 333 17.68 -7.50 -1.71
N GLY A 334 17.88 -8.78 -1.40
CA GLY A 334 18.95 -9.32 -0.56
C GLY A 334 18.50 -9.72 0.85
N ASP A 335 17.22 -9.55 1.19
CA ASP A 335 16.67 -10.00 2.48
C ASP A 335 15.87 -11.30 2.38
N HIS A 336 15.76 -11.86 1.16
CA HIS A 336 15.07 -13.11 0.86
C HIS A 336 13.57 -13.08 1.18
N ILE A 337 12.97 -11.89 1.28
CA ILE A 337 11.54 -11.68 1.50
C ILE A 337 11.01 -10.71 0.45
N HIS A 338 11.58 -9.51 0.38
CA HIS A 338 11.08 -8.39 -0.39
C HIS A 338 11.64 -8.34 -1.80
N PHE A 339 10.83 -7.79 -2.70
CA PHE A 339 11.25 -7.65 -4.09
C PHE A 339 12.31 -6.56 -4.25
N SER A 340 13.26 -6.79 -5.15
CA SER A 340 14.12 -5.73 -5.68
C SER A 340 13.31 -4.78 -6.58
N ALA A 341 13.84 -3.58 -6.84
CA ALA A 341 13.21 -2.63 -7.76
C ALA A 341 13.07 -3.22 -9.18
N GLU A 342 14.10 -3.90 -9.69
CA GLU A 342 14.06 -4.59 -10.98
C GLU A 342 13.04 -5.73 -10.98
N GLY A 343 13.02 -6.53 -9.90
CA GLY A 343 12.06 -7.60 -9.69
C GLY A 343 10.62 -7.10 -9.71
N GLY A 344 10.36 -5.97 -9.05
CA GLY A 344 9.04 -5.32 -9.04
C GLY A 344 8.52 -4.99 -10.44
N GLN A 345 9.37 -4.43 -11.30
CA GLN A 345 9.02 -4.12 -12.70
C GLN A 345 8.68 -5.40 -13.49
N ARG A 346 9.51 -6.43 -13.38
CA ARG A 346 9.28 -7.74 -14.03
C ARG A 346 7.98 -8.39 -13.55
N ILE A 347 7.68 -8.30 -12.25
CA ILE A 347 6.44 -8.81 -11.67
C ILE A 347 5.23 -8.02 -12.20
N ALA A 348 5.34 -6.70 -12.29
CA ALA A 348 4.28 -5.87 -12.86
C ALA A 348 3.98 -6.25 -14.31
N GLU A 349 5.01 -6.41 -15.15
CA GLU A 349 4.88 -6.87 -16.54
C GLU A 349 4.29 -8.28 -16.63
N PHE A 350 4.71 -9.19 -15.76
CA PHE A 350 4.18 -10.54 -15.70
C PHE A 350 2.69 -10.55 -15.35
N ILE A 351 2.27 -9.83 -14.30
CA ILE A 351 0.86 -9.72 -13.91
C ILE A 351 0.04 -9.06 -15.04
N ALA A 352 0.55 -7.97 -15.61
CA ALA A 352 -0.04 -7.29 -16.75
C ALA A 352 -0.35 -8.25 -17.92
N GLY A 353 0.62 -9.07 -18.32
CA GLY A 353 0.46 -10.04 -19.41
C GLY A 353 -0.50 -11.19 -19.14
N GLN A 354 -0.98 -11.35 -17.90
CA GLN A 354 -2.06 -12.29 -17.54
C GLN A 354 -3.45 -11.64 -17.59
N LEU A 355 -3.53 -10.30 -17.62
CA LEU A 355 -4.78 -9.53 -17.49
C LEU A 355 -5.28 -8.92 -18.82
N TRP A 356 -4.37 -8.71 -19.78
CA TRP A 356 -4.65 -8.13 -21.10
C TRP A 356 -3.83 -8.82 -22.19
#